data_AF-A0A6B3GA63-F1
#
_entry.id   AF-A0A6B3GA63-F1
#
_cell.length_a   1.000
_cell.length_b   1.000
_cell.length_c   1.000
_cell.angle_alpha   90.00
_cell.angle_beta   90.00
_cell.angle_gamma   90.00
#
_symmetry.space_group_name_H-M   'P 1'
#
loop_
_entity.id
_entity.type
_entity.pdbx_description
1 polymer ?
#
loop_
_entity_poly.entity_id
_entity_poly.type
_entity_poly.pdbx_seq_one_letter_code
_entity_poly.pdbx_strand_id
1 'polypeptide(L)' 'WSLLDNFEWAYGYSKRFGIVHVDFASQRRTVKDSARWYAEVIGRGGLDRA' A
#
# COMPACT_ATOMS: atom_id res chain seq x y z
N TRP A 1 -6.52 4.54 -3.61
CA TRP A 1 -6.24 4.16 -2.21
C TRP A 1 -6.45 2.67 -2.08
N SER A 2 -5.61 2.00 -1.31
CA SER A 2 -6.00 0.80 -0.58
C SER A 2 -4.90 0.33 0.37
N LEU A 3 -5.26 -0.62 1.25
CA LEU A 3 -4.29 -1.41 1.99
C LEU A 3 -3.50 -2.34 1.04
N LEU A 4 -4.19 -3.08 0.18
CA LEU A 4 -3.60 -4.08 -0.73
C LEU A 4 -3.68 -3.62 -2.18
N ASP A 5 -2.67 -3.96 -2.99
CA ASP A 5 -2.84 -3.99 -4.45
C ASP A 5 -4.03 -4.90 -4.80
N ASN A 6 -4.95 -4.42 -5.63
CA ASN A 6 -6.20 -5.11 -5.94
C ASN A 6 -6.60 -4.86 -7.42
N PHE A 7 -7.81 -5.31 -7.78
CA PHE A 7 -8.39 -5.05 -9.09
C PHE A 7 -8.88 -3.60 -9.19
N GLU A 8 -8.30 -2.84 -10.11
CA GLU A 8 -8.57 -1.42 -10.29
C GLU A 8 -9.44 -1.17 -11.54
N TRP A 9 -10.66 -1.71 -11.53
CA TRP A 9 -11.71 -1.43 -12.50
C TRP A 9 -11.26 -1.54 -13.96
N ALA A 10 -11.40 -0.46 -14.74
CA ALA A 10 -11.01 -0.40 -16.15
C ALA A 10 -9.52 -0.69 -16.38
N TYR A 11 -8.68 -0.55 -15.35
CA TYR A 11 -7.24 -0.84 -15.44
C TYR A 11 -6.90 -2.29 -15.08
N GLY A 12 -7.86 -3.09 -14.60
CA GLY A 12 -7.61 -4.41 -14.07
C GLY A 12 -6.49 -4.39 -13.03
N TYR A 13 -5.54 -5.31 -13.14
CA TYR A 13 -4.41 -5.43 -12.21
C TYR A 13 -3.16 -4.61 -12.61
N SER A 14 -3.25 -3.79 -13.65
CA SER A 14 -2.10 -3.02 -14.18
C SER A 14 -1.74 -1.79 -13.33
N LYS A 15 -2.71 -1.25 -12.59
CA LYS A 15 -2.51 -0.15 -11.63
C LYS A 15 -2.50 -0.69 -10.21
N ARG A 16 -1.62 -0.13 -9.38
CA ARG A 16 -1.32 -0.61 -8.03
C ARG A 16 -1.37 0.54 -7.04
N PHE A 17 -2.45 0.62 -6.29
CA PHE A 17 -2.68 1.71 -5.32
C PHE A 17 -2.47 1.29 -3.86
N GLY A 18 -2.17 0.00 -3.60
CA GLY A 18 -2.00 -0.51 -2.26
C GLY A 18 -0.67 -0.08 -1.64
N ILE A 19 -0.66 0.11 -0.33
CA ILE A 19 0.60 0.24 0.45
C ILE A 19 1.25 -1.13 0.74
N VAL A 20 0.53 -2.23 0.49
CA VAL A 20 1.04 -3.61 0.47
C VAL A 20 0.95 -4.17 -0.94
N HIS A 21 2.09 -4.62 -1.47
CA HIS A 21 2.13 -5.32 -2.75
C HIS A 21 1.53 -6.72 -2.60
N VAL A 22 0.71 -7.12 -3.57
CA VAL A 22 0.21 -8.48 -3.74
C VAL A 22 0.75 -9.02 -5.05
N ASP A 23 1.48 -10.13 -4.97
CA ASP A 23 1.74 -11.00 -6.10
C ASP A 23 0.46 -11.81 -6.37
N PHE A 24 -0.22 -11.53 -7.47
CA PHE A 24 -1.52 -12.14 -7.76
C PHE A 24 -1.43 -13.64 -8.09
N ALA A 25 -0.27 -14.12 -8.56
CA ALA A 25 -0.10 -15.54 -8.86
C ALA A 25 0.06 -16.37 -7.59
N SER A 26 0.82 -15.87 -6.61
CA SER A 26 1.14 -16.60 -5.38
C SER A 26 0.34 -16.16 -4.14
N GLN A 27 -0.36 -15.03 -4.23
CA GLN A 27 -0.98 -14.32 -3.11
C GLN A 27 0.00 -13.90 -2.02
N ARG A 28 1.31 -13.91 -2.28
CA ARG A 28 2.32 -13.40 -1.35
C ARG A 28 2.15 -11.90 -1.18
N ARG A 29 2.17 -11.45 0.08
CA ARG A 29 2.11 -10.02 0.43
C ARG A 29 3.52 -9.52 0.74
N THR A 30 3.86 -8.34 0.20
CA THR A 30 5.10 -7.64 0.51
C THR A 30 4.76 -6.22 0.97
N VAL A 31 5.11 -5.88 2.20
CA VAL A 31 4.91 -4.53 2.74
C VAL A 31 5.83 -3.57 1.99
N LYS A 32 5.26 -2.55 1.32
CA LYS A 32 6.02 -1.52 0.60
C LYS A 32 6.57 -0.50 1.60
N ASP A 33 7.55 0.28 1.18
CA ASP A 33 8.13 1.32 2.04
C ASP A 33 7.11 2.40 2.42
N SER A 34 6.12 2.65 1.56
CA SER A 34 4.99 3.54 1.88
C SER A 34 4.17 3.05 3.07
N ALA A 35 3.99 1.73 3.25
CA ALA A 35 3.31 1.19 4.42
C ALA A 35 4.16 1.33 5.69
N ARG A 36 5.48 1.12 5.61
CA ARG A 36 6.39 1.32 6.75
C ARG A 36 6.40 2.78 7.18
N TRP A 37 6.59 3.68 6.22
CA TRP A 37 6.53 5.12 6.46
C TRP A 37 5.19 5.55 7.06
N TYR A 38 4.07 5.06 6.52
CA TYR A 38 2.75 5.42 7.03
C TYR A 38 2.52 4.89 8.45
N ALA A 39 3.02 3.69 8.78
CA ALA A 39 3.00 3.17 10.14
C ALA A 39 3.81 4.04 11.11
N GLU A 40 4.97 4.55 10.69
CA GLU A 40 5.76 5.49 11.50
C GLU A 40 5.03 6.81 11.74
N VAL A 41 4.41 7.38 10.70
CA VAL A 41 3.60 8.61 10.82
C VAL A 41 2.47 8.41 11.83
N ILE A 42 1.77 7.28 11.76
CA ILE A 42 0.73 6.92 12.74
C ILE A 42 1.35 6.78 14.14
N GLY A 43 2.50 6.10 14.25
CA GLY A 43 3.22 5.93 15.52
C GLY A 43 3.67 7.25 16.16
N ARG A 44 4.00 8.27 15.35
CA ARG A 44 4.28 9.64 15.82
C ARG A 44 3.03 10.45 16.14
N GLY A 45 1.83 9.92 15.85
CA GLY A 45 0.56 10.63 16.04
C GLY A 45 0.25 11.69 14.98
N GLY A 46 0.97 11.70 13.86
CA GLY A 46 0.77 12.66 12.78
C GLY A 46 2.05 12.97 12.01
N LEU A 47 1.91 13.79 10.96
CA LEU A 47 3.04 14.38 10.26
C LEU A 47 3.65 15.50 11.10
N ASP A 48 4.97 15.61 11.08
CA ASP A 48 5.65 16.74 11.69
C ASP A 48 5.16 18.03 11.01
N ARG A 49 4.76 19.01 11.82
CA ARG A 49 4.38 20.33 11.31
C ARG A 49 5.67 21.14 11.16
N ALA A 50 5.89 21.67 9.96
CA ALA A 50 6.91 22.69 9.71
C ALA A 50 6.58 23.99 10.43
#